data_AF-A0A2N3D138-F1
#
_entry.id   AF-A0A2N3D138-F1
#
_cell.length_a   1.000
_cell.length_b   1.000
_cell.length_c   1.000
_cell.angle_alpha   90.00
_cell.angle_beta   90.00
_cell.angle_gamma   90.00
#
_symmetry.space_group_name_H-M   'P 1'
#
loop_
_entity.id
_entity.type
_entity.pdbx_description
1 polymer ?
#
loop_
_entity_poly.entity_id
_entity_poly.type
_entity_poly.pdbx_seq_one_letter_code
_entity_poly.pdbx_strand_id
1 'polypeptide(L)'
;MNLSPREAAEAQAQRRYIIMNVARVGGIALLLLGVAITRDVLPVKLPWALGAGLAVLGLLEFFFLPPIIAKRWKAGDNQRP
;
A
#
# COMPACT_ATOMS: atom_id res chain seq x y z
N MET A 1 12.99 -5.60 28.66
CA MET A 1 13.63 -6.67 27.87
C MET A 1 14.50 -5.98 26.83
N ASN A 2 15.82 -6.10 26.92
CA ASN A 2 16.73 -5.56 25.92
C ASN A 2 16.78 -6.54 24.75
N LEU A 3 16.22 -6.16 23.60
CA LEU A 3 16.26 -6.96 22.39
C LEU A 3 17.72 -7.11 21.94
N SER A 4 18.12 -8.32 21.56
CA SER A 4 19.40 -8.53 20.90
C SER A 4 19.41 -7.80 19.55
N PRO A 5 20.59 -7.39 19.02
CA PRO A 5 20.67 -6.69 17.73
C PRO A 5 20.03 -7.47 16.56
N ARG A 6 20.02 -8.80 16.63
CA ARG A 6 19.38 -9.66 15.62
C ARG A 6 17.86 -9.59 15.70
N GLU A 7 17.28 -9.72 16.89
CA GLU A 7 15.83 -9.62 17.10
C GLU A 7 15.30 -8.24 16.68
N ALA A 8 16.07 -7.18 16.94
CA ALA A 8 15.70 -5.83 16.51
C ALA A 8 15.67 -5.70 14.97
N ALA A 9 16.66 -6.29 14.27
CA ALA A 9 16.70 -6.30 12.81
C ALA A 9 15.57 -7.14 12.20
N GLU A 10 15.26 -8.30 12.78
CA GLU A 10 14.15 -9.16 12.36
C GLU A 10 12.80 -8.47 12.54
N ALA A 11 12.57 -7.83 13.70
CA ALA A 11 11.35 -7.07 13.96
C ALA A 11 11.18 -5.91 12.95
N GLN A 12 12.27 -5.24 12.59
CA GLN A 12 12.26 -4.17 11.58
C GLN A 12 11.94 -4.72 10.18
N ALA A 13 12.54 -5.85 9.79
CA ALA A 13 12.28 -6.52 8.51
C ALA A 13 10.82 -6.99 8.42
N GLN A 14 10.30 -7.61 9.47
CA GLN A 14 8.92 -8.06 9.57
C GLN A 14 7.95 -6.88 9.43
N ARG A 15 8.21 -5.77 10.11
CA ARG A 15 7.38 -4.56 10.00
C ARG A 15 7.38 -4.00 8.58
N ARG A 16 8.54 -3.93 7.92
CA ARG A 16 8.65 -3.47 6.53
C ARG A 16 7.88 -4.39 5.57
N TYR A 17 7.97 -5.71 5.78
CA TYR A 17 7.23 -6.70 5.00
C TYR A 17 5.71 -6.52 5.11
N ILE A 18 5.20 -6.38 6.34
CA ILE A 18 3.77 -6.16 6.59
C ILE A 18 3.29 -4.88 5.90
N ILE A 19 4.02 -3.76 6.06
CA ILE A 19 3.65 -2.49 5.43
C ILE A 19 3.62 -2.61 3.90
N MET A 20 4.57 -3.34 3.30
CA MET A 20 4.58 -3.57 1.84
C MET A 20 3.42 -4.41 1.34
N ASN A 21 3.04 -5.45 2.07
CA ASN A 21 1.90 -6.25 1.68
C ASN A 21 0.59 -5.47 1.83
N VAL A 22 0.43 -4.71 2.93
CA VAL A 22 -0.75 -3.86 3.12
C VAL A 22 -0.87 -2.82 2.01
N ALA A 23 0.22 -2.14 1.64
CA ALA A 23 0.19 -1.15 0.55
C ALA A 23 -0.21 -1.78 -0.80
N ARG A 24 0.30 -2.98 -1.11
CA ARG A 24 -0.03 -3.67 -2.36
C ARG A 24 -1.48 -4.16 -2.37
N VAL A 25 -1.90 -4.85 -1.32
CA VAL A 25 -3.25 -5.39 -1.21
C VAL A 25 -4.27 -4.24 -1.16
N GLY A 26 -3.97 -3.14 -0.47
CA GLY A 26 -4.77 -1.93 -0.45
C GLY A 26 -4.99 -1.35 -1.85
N GLY A 27 -3.91 -1.17 -2.63
CA GLY A 27 -4.01 -0.70 -4.01
C GLY A 27 -4.83 -1.61 -4.92
N ILE A 28 -4.65 -2.94 -4.82
CA ILE A 28 -5.46 -3.92 -5.56
C ILE A 28 -6.94 -3.85 -5.13
N ALA A 29 -7.21 -3.76 -3.84
CA ALA A 29 -8.57 -3.67 -3.32
C ALA A 29 -9.28 -2.40 -3.81
N LEU A 30 -8.60 -1.24 -3.79
CA LEU A 30 -9.12 0.02 -4.34
C LEU A 30 -9.39 -0.08 -5.84
N LEU A 31 -8.46 -0.68 -6.58
CA LEU A 31 -8.62 -0.91 -8.02
C LEU A 31 -9.87 -1.75 -8.30
N LEU A 32 -9.99 -2.90 -7.64
CA LEU A 32 -11.13 -3.80 -7.81
C LEU A 32 -12.45 -3.16 -7.38
N LEU A 33 -12.45 -2.38 -6.31
CA LEU A 33 -13.63 -1.63 -5.85
C LEU A 33 -14.06 -0.60 -6.90
N GLY A 34 -13.11 0.16 -7.47
CA GLY A 34 -13.40 1.10 -8.56
C GLY A 34 -13.98 0.40 -9.78
N VAL A 35 -13.42 -0.74 -10.18
CA VAL A 35 -13.96 -1.57 -11.26
C VAL A 35 -15.38 -2.05 -10.95
N ALA A 36 -15.62 -2.55 -9.74
CA ALA A 36 -16.95 -3.00 -9.31
C ALA A 36 -18.00 -1.88 -9.39
N ILE A 37 -17.63 -0.65 -9.03
CA ILE A 37 -18.48 0.53 -9.19
C ILE A 37 -18.77 0.79 -10.67
N THR A 38 -17.75 0.83 -11.54
CA THR A 38 -17.95 1.11 -12.98
C THR A 38 -18.78 0.06 -13.72
N ARG A 39 -18.90 -1.14 -13.15
CA ARG A 39 -19.64 -2.28 -13.71
C ARG A 39 -21.02 -2.45 -13.08
N ASP A 40 -21.44 -1.53 -12.22
CA ASP A 40 -22.72 -1.57 -11.49
C ASP A 40 -22.94 -2.90 -10.74
N VAL A 41 -21.86 -3.50 -10.22
CA VAL A 41 -21.91 -4.78 -9.48
C VAL A 41 -22.40 -4.58 -8.05
N LEU A 42 -22.24 -3.37 -7.51
CA LEU A 42 -22.64 -3.04 -6.14
C LEU A 42 -24.16 -2.82 -6.03
N PRO A 43 -24.77 -3.14 -4.87
CA PRO A 43 -26.21 -2.90 -4.65
C PRO A 43 -26.58 -1.41 -4.60
N VAL A 44 -25.60 -0.51 -4.57
CA VAL A 44 -25.78 0.95 -4.53
C VAL A 44 -25.34 1.55 -5.86
N LYS A 45 -26.19 2.40 -6.44
CA LYS A 45 -25.83 3.17 -7.65
C LYS A 45 -24.88 4.29 -7.29
N LEU A 46 -23.68 4.24 -7.85
CA LEU A 46 -22.62 5.22 -7.67
C LEU A 46 -22.25 5.82 -9.04
N PRO A 47 -21.80 7.09 -9.10
CA PRO A 47 -21.39 7.69 -10.37
C PRO A 47 -20.24 6.92 -11.01
N TRP A 48 -20.32 6.67 -12.32
CA TRP A 48 -19.26 5.98 -13.06
C TRP A 48 -17.89 6.66 -12.89
N ALA A 49 -17.85 8.00 -12.91
CA ALA A 49 -16.63 8.78 -12.74
C ALA A 49 -15.94 8.51 -11.39
N LEU A 50 -16.71 8.25 -10.32
CA LEU A 50 -16.15 7.89 -9.02
C LEU A 50 -15.47 6.52 -9.07
N GLY A 51 -16.12 5.53 -9.68
CA GLY A 51 -15.53 4.20 -9.87
C GLY A 51 -14.27 4.23 -10.71
N ALA A 52 -14.30 4.95 -11.84
CA ALA A 52 -13.14 5.13 -12.71
C ALA A 52 -11.99 5.84 -11.98
N GLY A 53 -12.31 6.89 -11.21
CA GLY A 53 -11.33 7.61 -10.39
C GLY A 53 -10.69 6.71 -9.32
N LEU A 54 -11.49 5.91 -8.61
CA LEU A 54 -10.99 4.94 -7.63
C LEU A 54 -10.13 3.85 -8.27
N ALA A 55 -10.52 3.35 -9.44
CA ALA A 55 -9.76 2.34 -10.16
C ALA A 55 -8.37 2.87 -10.55
N VAL A 56 -8.32 4.07 -11.12
CA VAL A 56 -7.06 4.74 -11.47
C VAL A 56 -6.23 5.03 -10.22
N LEU A 57 -6.84 5.51 -9.15
CA LEU A 57 -6.14 5.78 -7.89
C LEU A 57 -5.53 4.50 -7.30
N GLY A 58 -6.28 3.40 -7.24
CA GLY A 58 -5.77 2.12 -6.75
C GLY A 58 -4.62 1.58 -7.61
N LEU A 59 -4.68 1.77 -8.93
CA LEU A 59 -3.59 1.44 -9.84
C LEU A 59 -2.34 2.29 -9.53
N LEU A 60 -2.49 3.60 -9.41
CA LEU A 60 -1.39 4.50 -9.06
C LEU A 60 -0.80 4.15 -7.69
N GLU A 61 -1.64 3.88 -6.70
CA GLU A 61 -1.20 3.47 -5.38
C GLU A 61 -0.38 2.17 -5.44
N PHE A 62 -0.88 1.15 -6.14
CA PHE A 62 -0.19 -0.13 -6.29
C PHE A 62 1.20 0.00 -6.92
N PHE A 63 1.36 0.84 -7.94
CA PHE A 63 2.63 1.01 -8.65
C PHE A 63 3.59 2.00 -7.97
N PHE A 64 3.08 3.11 -7.43
CA PHE A 64 3.92 4.21 -6.94
C PHE A 64 4.11 4.23 -5.42
N LEU A 65 3.15 3.77 -4.63
CA LEU A 65 3.26 3.84 -3.17
C LEU A 65 4.37 2.93 -2.61
N PRO A 66 4.51 1.64 -3.02
CA PRO A 66 5.58 0.78 -2.53
C PRO A 66 7.01 1.32 -2.79
N PRO A 67 7.38 1.77 -4.00
CA PRO A 67 8.72 2.33 -4.22
C PRO A 67 8.95 3.64 -3.48
N ILE A 68 7.92 4.48 -3.26
CA ILE A 68 8.04 5.70 -2.44
C ILE A 68 8.37 5.35 -0.99
N ILE A 69 7.66 4.38 -0.41
CA ILE A 69 7.92 3.92 0.96
C ILE A 69 9.33 3.33 1.08
N ALA A 70 9.74 2.49 0.13
CA ALA A 70 11.08 1.90 0.12
C ALA A 70 12.18 2.97 0.06
N LYS A 71 12.00 4.02 -0.76
CA LYS A 71 12.92 5.17 -0.82
C LYS A 71 13.02 5.90 0.51
N ARG A 72 11.89 6.13 1.20
CA ARG A 72 11.86 6.78 2.53
C ARG A 72 12.60 5.98 3.59
N TRP A 73 12.49 4.65 3.57
CA TRP A 73 13.25 3.80 4.51
C TRP A 73 14.76 3.85 4.26
N LYS A 74 15.20 3.87 3.00
CA LYS A 74 16.62 4.04 2.67
C LYS A 74 17.17 5.40 3.12
N ALA A 75 16.40 6.48 2.94
CA ALA A 75 16.79 7.81 3.38
C ALA A 75 16.93 7.89 4.92
N GLY A 76 16.02 7.25 5.67
CA GLY A 76 16.08 7.21 7.13
C GLY A 76 17.20 6.32 7.69
N ASP A 77 17.58 5.25 6.99
CA ASP A 77 18.75 4.45 7.39
C ASP A 77 20.07 5.22 7.17
N ASN A 78 20.14 6.10 6.16
CA ASN A 78 21.34 6.89 5.84
C ASN A 78 21.56 8.10 6.77
N GLN A 79 20.59 8.44 7.63
CA GLN A 79 20.65 9.55 8.59
C GLN A 79 20.97 9.09 10.03
N ARG A 80 21.23 7.79 10.25
CA ARG A 80 21.71 7.29 11.54
C ARG A 80 23.23 7.49 11.61
N PRO A 81 23.75 8.28 12.58
CA PRO A 81 25.18 8.52 12.74
C PRO A 81 25.96 7.25 13.09
#